data_AF-A0A4Y2NF30-F1
#
_entry.id   AF-A0A4Y2NF30-F1
#
_cell.length_a   1.000
_cell.length_b   1.000
_cell.length_c   1.000
_cell.angle_alpha   90.00
_cell.angle_beta   90.00
_cell.angle_gamma   90.00
#
_symmetry.space_group_name_H-M   'P 1'
#
loop_
_entity.id
_entity.type
_entity.pdbx_description
1 polymer ?
#
loop_
_entity_poly.entity_id
_entity_poly.type
_entity_poly.pdbx_seq_one_letter_code
_entity_poly.pdbx_strand_id
1 'polypeptide(L)' 'MSALHKGGTLKPPSPGLKHVDVINEDLNDITGQELEQQEAQKLLTTPEPIHDVQLQLVGYKQEQDDKGKRRS' A
#
# COMPACT_ATOMS: atom_id res chain seq x y z
N MET A 1 49.31 -13.97 -50.90
CA MET A 1 47.84 -13.89 -50.80
C MET A 1 47.36 -14.94 -49.82
N SER A 2 46.34 -14.60 -49.02
CA SER A 2 45.58 -15.46 -48.07
C SER A 2 46.33 -15.78 -46.75
N ALA A 3 45.76 -15.67 -45.54
CA ALA A 3 44.37 -15.90 -45.14
C ALA A 3 43.93 -14.98 -43.97
N LEU A 4 42.71 -14.46 -44.08
CA LEU A 4 41.99 -13.71 -43.04
C LEU A 4 41.40 -14.71 -42.03
N HIS A 5 41.90 -14.69 -40.80
CA HIS A 5 41.41 -15.50 -39.69
C HIS A 5 40.02 -15.03 -39.27
N LYS A 6 38.99 -15.69 -39.79
CA LYS A 6 37.63 -15.66 -39.23
C LYS A 6 37.62 -16.46 -37.94
N GLY A 7 38.02 -15.81 -36.85
CA GLY A 7 38.04 -16.41 -35.51
C GLY A 7 37.64 -15.39 -34.45
N GLY A 8 36.64 -14.57 -34.73
CA GLY A 8 36.04 -13.71 -33.72
C GLY A 8 35.26 -14.58 -32.73
N THR A 9 35.90 -14.99 -31.65
CA THR A 9 35.20 -15.56 -30.49
C THR A 9 34.25 -14.50 -29.96
N LEU A 10 32.97 -14.57 -30.35
CA LEU A 10 31.92 -13.78 -29.74
C LEU A 10 31.78 -14.27 -28.30
N LYS A 11 32.17 -13.40 -27.36
CA LYS A 11 32.04 -13.65 -25.92
C LYS A 11 30.58 -14.00 -25.64
N PRO A 12 30.28 -15.07 -24.86
CA PRO A 12 28.91 -15.38 -24.51
C PRO A 12 28.27 -14.17 -23.83
N PRO A 13 26.96 -13.94 -24.03
CA PRO A 13 26.26 -12.84 -23.37
C PRO A 13 26.53 -12.93 -21.86
N SER A 14 26.94 -11.81 -21.28
CA SER A 14 27.29 -11.71 -19.87
C SER A 14 26.10 -12.12 -19.00
N PRO A 15 26.28 -13.00 -17.99
CA PRO A 15 25.20 -13.50 -17.13
C PRO A 15 24.37 -12.41 -16.44
N GLY A 16 24.93 -11.20 -16.28
CA GLY A 16 24.29 -10.07 -15.60
C GLY A 16 23.00 -9.54 -16.24
N LEU A 17 22.72 -9.87 -17.51
CA LEU A 17 21.49 -9.44 -18.19
C LEU A 17 20.26 -10.26 -17.77
N LYS A 18 20.42 -11.50 -17.29
CA LYS A 18 19.30 -12.35 -16.84
C LYS A 18 18.75 -11.95 -15.46
N HIS A 19 19.52 -11.18 -14.70
CA HIS A 19 19.15 -10.78 -13.34
C HIS A 19 18.27 -9.53 -13.31
N VAL A 20 18.32 -8.70 -14.35
CA VAL A 20 17.58 -7.43 -14.41
C VAL A 20 16.07 -7.67 -14.44
N ASP A 21 15.61 -8.67 -15.19
CA ASP A 21 14.18 -9.00 -15.30
C ASP A 21 13.61 -9.52 -13.98
N VAL A 22 14.38 -10.35 -13.25
CA VAL A 22 14.02 -10.88 -11.93
C VAL A 22 13.97 -9.77 -10.88
N ILE A 23 14.93 -8.85 -10.92
CA ILE A 23 14.97 -7.70 -10.00
C ILE A 23 13.76 -6.76 -10.25
N ASN A 24 13.36 -6.57 -11.52
CA ASN A 24 12.23 -5.70 -11.85
C ASN A 24 10.88 -6.28 -11.38
N GLU A 25 10.73 -7.61 -11.37
CA GLU A 25 9.52 -8.28 -10.85
C GLU A 25 9.43 -8.11 -9.32
N ASP A 26 10.52 -8.37 -8.59
CA ASP A 26 10.59 -8.18 -7.14
C ASP A 26 10.30 -6.72 -6.71
N LEU A 27 10.77 -5.74 -7.50
CA LEU A 27 10.52 -4.32 -7.22
C LEU A 27 9.05 -3.91 -7.42
N ASN A 28 8.36 -4.51 -8.39
CA ASN A 28 6.93 -4.28 -8.59
C ASN A 28 6.11 -4.83 -7.42
N ASP A 29 6.47 -6.01 -6.92
CA ASP A 29 5.80 -6.63 -5.77
C ASP A 29 5.98 -5.81 -4.48
N ILE A 30 7.17 -5.22 -4.27
CA ILE A 30 7.43 -4.32 -3.13
C ILE A 30 6.60 -3.04 -3.22
N THR A 31 6.54 -2.44 -4.42
CA THR A 31 5.78 -1.19 -4.63
C THR A 31 4.28 -1.40 -4.43
N GLY A 32 3.74 -2.55 -4.84
CA GLY A 32 2.35 -2.91 -4.61
C GLY A 32 2.01 -3.10 -3.12
N GLN A 33 2.88 -3.81 -2.39
CA GLN A 33 2.70 -4.05 -0.95
C GLN A 33 2.76 -2.76 -0.12
N GLU A 34 3.66 -1.82 -0.45
CA GLU A 34 3.77 -0.54 0.26
C GLU A 34 2.49 0.31 0.09
N LEU A 35 1.90 0.32 -1.11
CA LEU A 35 0.65 1.02 -1.37
C LEU A 35 -0.53 0.40 -0.60
N GLU A 36 -0.63 -0.93 -0.58
CA GLU A 36 -1.65 -1.65 0.20
C GLU A 36 -1.53 -1.36 1.70
N GLN A 37 -0.30 -1.33 2.23
CA GLN A 37 -0.07 -0.96 3.63
C GLN A 37 -0.44 0.49 3.92
N GLN A 38 -0.14 1.42 3.00
CA GLN A 38 -0.53 2.82 3.14
C GLN A 38 -2.06 2.98 3.15
N GLU A 39 -2.78 2.24 2.30
CA GLU A 39 -4.25 2.25 2.30
C GLU A 39 -4.85 1.62 3.56
N ALA A 40 -4.29 0.51 4.03
CA ALA A 40 -4.68 -0.11 5.29
C ALA A 40 -4.48 0.85 6.48
N GLN A 41 -3.33 1.53 6.53
CA GLN A 41 -3.06 2.54 7.56
C GLN A 41 -4.00 3.75 7.46
N LYS A 42 -4.30 4.22 6.25
CA LYS A 42 -5.30 5.29 6.02
C LYS A 42 -6.64 4.88 6.62
N LEU A 43 -7.13 3.67 6.36
CA LEU A 43 -8.40 3.18 6.92
C LEU A 43 -8.38 3.06 8.45
N LEU A 44 -7.26 2.63 9.03
CA LEU A 44 -7.07 2.55 10.48
C LEU A 44 -6.99 3.92 11.17
N THR A 45 -6.48 4.93 10.47
CA THR A 45 -6.26 6.28 11.02
C THR A 45 -7.40 7.24 10.73
N THR A 46 -8.33 6.91 9.82
CA THR A 46 -9.49 7.74 9.52
C THR A 46 -10.56 7.54 10.60
N PRO A 47 -10.85 8.53 11.46
CA PRO A 47 -11.73 8.38 12.63
C PRO A 47 -13.24 8.45 12.29
N GLU A 48 -13.61 8.18 11.04
CA GLU A 48 -14.92 8.54 10.47
C GLU A 48 -16.16 7.83 11.07
N PRO A 49 -16.12 6.60 11.61
CA PRO A 49 -17.29 6.04 12.27
C PRO A 49 -17.42 6.41 13.75
N ILE A 50 -16.32 6.78 14.43
CA ILE A 50 -16.31 6.96 15.89
C ILE A 50 -16.87 8.34 16.26
N HIS A 51 -16.59 9.36 15.46
CA HIS A 51 -17.02 10.73 15.74
C HIS A 51 -18.55 10.88 15.71
N ASP A 52 -19.20 10.34 14.69
CA ASP A 52 -20.66 10.48 14.51
C ASP A 52 -21.44 9.67 15.55
N VAL A 53 -20.93 8.50 15.93
CA VAL A 53 -21.51 7.66 17.00
C VAL A 53 -21.37 8.32 18.37
N GLN A 54 -20.23 8.97 18.65
CA GLN A 54 -20.04 9.74 19.88
C GLN A 54 -21.02 10.92 19.99
N LEU A 55 -21.24 11.65 18.89
CA LEU A 55 -22.21 12.75 18.85
C LEU A 55 -23.66 12.28 19.07
N GLN A 56 -24.07 11.16 18.46
CA GLN A 56 -25.39 10.57 18.71
C GLN A 56 -25.58 10.13 20.17
N LEU A 57 -24.54 9.53 20.78
CA LEU A 57 -24.57 9.13 22.20
C LEU A 57 -24.68 10.33 23.14
N VAL A 58 -23.93 11.40 22.88
CA VAL A 58 -24.03 12.66 23.64
C VAL A 58 -25.43 13.25 23.53
N GLY A 59 -25.99 13.33 22.32
CA GLY A 59 -27.35 13.82 22.09
C GLY A 59 -28.43 12.98 22.79
N TYR A 60 -28.29 11.65 22.73
CA TYR A 60 -29.21 10.73 23.41
C TYR A 60 -29.20 10.90 24.94
N LYS A 61 -28.00 11.03 25.54
CA LYS A 61 -27.89 11.24 27.00
C LYS A 61 -28.57 12.53 27.44
N GLN A 62 -28.36 13.62 26.72
CA GLN A 62 -28.99 14.90 27.00
C GLN A 62 -30.53 14.82 26.91
N GLU A 63 -31.07 14.14 25.90
CA GLU A 63 -32.53 13.98 25.76
C GLU A 63 -33.15 13.20 26.94
N GLN A 64 -32.47 12.17 27.44
CA GLN A 64 -32.93 11.39 28.59
C GLN A 64 -32.94 12.20 29.89
N ASP A 65 -31.91 13.03 30.10
CA ASP A 65 -31.80 13.90 31.27
C ASP A 65 -32.91 14.98 31.26
N ASP A 66 -33.19 15.57 30.09
CA ASP A 66 -34.26 16.56 29.91
C ASP A 66 -35.66 15.95 30.11
N LYS A 67 -35.88 14.71 29.62
CA LYS A 67 -37.12 13.95 29.90
C LYS A 67 -37.28 13.59 31.37
N GLY A 68 -36.20 13.40 32.12
CA GLY A 68 -36.23 13.21 33.56
C GLY A 68 -36.66 14.47 34.30
N LYS A 69 -36.13 15.63 33.89
CA LYS A 69 -36.33 16.92 34.55
C LYS A 69 -37.73 17.51 34.37
N ARG A 70 -38.41 17.22 33.25
CA ARG A 70 -39.79 17.69 32.97
C ARG A 70 -40.88 16.94 33.73
N ARG A 71 -40.52 15.88 34.48
CA ARG A 71 -41.46 15.04 35.25
C ARG A 71 -41.47 15.35 36.75
N SER A 72 -40.73 16.37 37.18
CA SER A 72 -40.65 16.82 38.58
C SER A 72 -41.47 18.07 38.83
#